data_AF-A0A2E2CAW7-F1
#
_entry.id   AF-A0A2E2CAW7-F1
#
_cell.length_a   1.000
_cell.length_b   1.000
_cell.length_c   1.000
_cell.angle_alpha   90.00
_cell.angle_beta   90.00
_cell.angle_gamma   90.00
#
_symmetry.space_group_name_H-M   'P 1'
#
loop_
_entity.id
_entity.type
_entity.pdbx_description
1 polymer ?
#
loop_
_entity_poly.entity_id
_entity_poly.type
_entity_poly.pdbx_seq_one_letter_code
_entity_poly.pdbx_strand_id
1 'polypeptide(L)'
;MKNETLAQETNRIPAKTAARSAVMQFNAPHSLECEIQHALTEDTDVCVNSLVVHRTKNGVCLKGVLEFDGECPDITKRIQALTGIEEVINHLLIKRRMPLPKKG
;
A
#
# COMPACT_ATOMS: atom_id res chain seq x y z
N MET A 1 -32.98 -24.19 39.53
CA MET A 1 -31.57 -24.54 39.81
C MET A 1 -30.82 -24.23 38.52
N LYS A 2 -30.33 -22.99 38.29
CA LYS A 2 -29.14 -22.28 38.84
C LYS A 2 -27.81 -22.88 38.38
N ASN A 3 -27.31 -22.39 37.25
CA ASN A 3 -25.90 -22.28 36.83
C ASN A 3 -25.86 -21.79 35.36
N GLU A 4 -25.02 -20.88 34.89
CA GLU A 4 -23.86 -20.19 35.43
C GLU A 4 -23.69 -18.85 34.69
N THR A 5 -23.38 -17.81 35.45
CA THR A 5 -23.01 -16.47 34.98
C THR A 5 -21.52 -16.31 35.19
N LEU A 6 -20.76 -15.95 34.15
CA LEU A 6 -19.52 -15.20 34.33
C LEU A 6 -19.19 -14.41 33.05
N ALA A 7 -19.70 -13.20 33.00
CA ALA A 7 -19.35 -12.21 31.99
C ALA A 7 -18.89 -10.95 32.72
N GLN A 8 -17.62 -10.88 33.11
CA GLN A 8 -16.95 -9.64 33.50
C GLN A 8 -15.45 -9.78 33.22
N GLU A 9 -14.94 -9.06 32.23
CA GLU A 9 -13.74 -8.29 32.50
C GLU A 9 -13.83 -6.96 31.76
N THR A 10 -14.01 -5.92 32.58
CA THR A 10 -13.94 -4.53 32.18
C THR A 10 -12.46 -4.20 31.99
N ASN A 11 -12.08 -3.63 30.86
CA ASN A 11 -10.79 -2.97 30.78
C ASN A 11 -10.99 -1.56 30.24
N ARG A 12 -11.10 -0.62 31.18
CA ARG A 12 -11.03 0.81 30.94
C ARG A 12 -9.55 1.16 30.77
N ILE A 13 -9.20 1.73 29.63
CA ILE A 13 -7.94 2.47 29.47
C ILE A 13 -8.30 3.92 29.09
N PRO A 14 -7.74 4.93 29.78
CA PRO A 14 -8.12 6.34 29.64
C PRO A 14 -7.51 6.99 28.39
N ALA A 15 -8.20 8.03 27.89
CA ALA A 15 -7.83 8.83 26.74
C ALA A 15 -6.69 9.83 27.05
N LYS A 16 -5.58 9.76 26.30
CA LYS A 16 -4.69 10.87 25.88
C LYS A 16 -3.55 10.26 25.04
N THR A 17 -3.56 10.30 23.72
CA THR A 17 -3.13 11.44 22.92
C THR A 17 -3.51 11.13 21.48
N ALA A 18 -4.21 12.06 20.82
CA ALA A 18 -4.65 11.92 19.45
C ALA A 18 -3.46 12.01 18.48
N ALA A 19 -2.96 10.86 18.03
CA ALA A 19 -2.53 10.73 16.65
C ALA A 19 -3.63 9.93 15.95
N ARG A 20 -4.59 10.66 15.35
CA ARG A 20 -5.60 10.07 14.47
C ARG A 20 -4.90 9.64 13.18
N SER A 21 -4.11 8.58 13.22
CA SER A 21 -3.77 7.86 12.02
C SER A 21 -5.03 7.09 11.66
N ALA A 22 -5.78 7.61 10.69
CA ALA A 22 -6.93 6.94 10.13
C ALA A 22 -6.45 5.56 9.66
N VAL A 23 -6.75 4.53 10.45
CA VAL A 23 -6.55 3.15 10.02
C VAL A 23 -7.58 2.95 8.92
N MET A 24 -7.19 3.23 7.67
CA MET A 24 -7.93 2.82 6.49
C MET A 24 -8.05 1.30 6.60
N GLN A 25 -9.21 0.85 7.07
CA GLN A 25 -9.48 -0.57 7.31
C GLN A 25 -9.65 -1.23 5.95
N PHE A 26 -8.54 -1.74 5.40
CA PHE A 26 -8.52 -2.68 4.29
C PHE A 26 -9.05 -4.05 4.75
N ASN A 27 -10.34 -4.06 5.11
CA ASN A 27 -11.01 -5.12 5.85
C ASN A 27 -11.37 -6.34 4.96
N ALA A 28 -11.34 -6.17 3.63
CA ALA A 28 -11.50 -7.26 2.68
C ALA A 28 -10.13 -7.86 2.32
N PRO A 29 -10.02 -9.20 2.20
CA PRO A 29 -8.80 -9.84 1.73
C PRO A 29 -8.44 -9.26 0.36
N HIS A 30 -7.19 -8.84 0.19
CA HIS A 30 -6.63 -8.25 -1.02
C HIS A 30 -7.06 -6.83 -1.42
N SER A 31 -7.91 -6.14 -0.63
CA SER A 31 -8.37 -4.78 -0.97
C SER A 31 -7.23 -3.77 -1.19
N LEU A 32 -6.28 -3.70 -0.28
CA LEU A 32 -5.09 -2.85 -0.37
C LEU A 32 -4.23 -3.18 -1.60
N GLU A 33 -4.00 -4.47 -1.85
CA GLU A 33 -3.19 -4.93 -2.97
C GLU A 33 -3.83 -4.53 -4.30
N CYS A 34 -5.15 -4.72 -4.42
CA CYS A 34 -5.91 -4.29 -5.59
C CYS A 34 -5.88 -2.77 -5.77
N GLU A 35 -6.03 -2.00 -4.69
CA GLU A 35 -6.00 -0.54 -4.76
C GLU A 35 -4.63 -0.01 -5.20
N ILE A 36 -3.54 -0.54 -4.61
CA ILE A 36 -2.16 -0.20 -5.02
C ILE A 36 -1.92 -0.57 -6.48
N GLN A 37 -2.35 -1.76 -6.89
CA GLN A 37 -2.18 -2.23 -8.26
C GLN A 37 -2.98 -1.39 -9.25
N HIS A 38 -4.21 -1.02 -8.89
CA HIS A 38 -5.06 -0.15 -9.70
C HIS A 38 -4.44 1.23 -9.86
N ALA A 39 -4.05 1.88 -8.75
CA ALA A 39 -3.46 3.20 -8.76
C ALA A 39 -2.16 3.28 -9.58
N LEU A 40 -1.32 2.23 -9.55
CA LEU A 40 -0.11 2.16 -10.37
C LEU A 40 -0.38 1.81 -11.84
N THR A 41 -1.51 1.17 -12.15
CA THR A 41 -1.89 0.83 -13.53
C THR A 41 -2.60 1.99 -14.23
N GLU A 42 -3.35 2.79 -13.48
CA GLU A 42 -4.02 4.00 -14.00
C GLU A 42 -3.05 5.17 -14.19
N ASP A 43 -1.87 5.11 -13.59
CA ASP A 43 -0.88 6.15 -13.65
C ASP A 43 -0.21 6.20 -15.04
N THR A 44 -0.43 7.30 -15.76
CA THR A 44 0.11 7.48 -17.12
C THR A 44 1.63 7.66 -17.15
N ASP A 45 2.24 8.02 -16.02
CA ASP A 45 3.68 8.26 -15.92
C ASP A 45 4.48 6.96 -15.76
N VAL A 46 3.81 5.86 -15.42
CA VAL A 46 4.43 4.56 -15.23
C VAL A 46 3.74 3.45 -16.02
N CYS A 47 4.54 2.53 -16.53
CA CYS A 47 4.08 1.29 -17.11
C CYS A 47 4.46 0.12 -16.19
N VAL A 48 3.46 -0.51 -15.60
CA VAL A 48 3.64 -1.70 -14.76
C VAL A 48 3.83 -2.92 -15.66
N ASN A 49 5.04 -3.48 -15.71
CA ASN A 49 5.30 -4.74 -16.41
C ASN A 49 5.05 -5.95 -15.50
N SER A 50 5.41 -5.81 -14.22
CA SER A 50 5.17 -6.81 -13.19
C SER A 50 5.07 -6.10 -11.86
N LEU A 51 4.05 -6.42 -11.07
CA LEU A 51 3.87 -5.90 -9.72
C LEU A 51 3.33 -7.01 -8.83
N VAL A 52 4.01 -7.21 -7.72
CA VAL A 52 3.58 -8.05 -6.61
C VAL A 52 3.54 -7.16 -5.39
N VAL A 53 2.36 -7.07 -4.79
CA VAL A 53 2.14 -6.35 -3.53
C VAL A 53 1.98 -7.38 -2.43
N HIS A 54 2.77 -7.24 -1.36
CA HIS A 54 2.70 -8.12 -0.20
C HIS A 54 2.51 -7.30 1.07
N ARG A 55 1.46 -7.59 1.84
CA ARG A 55 1.26 -7.01 3.17
C ARG A 55 2.29 -7.58 4.14
N THR A 56 2.98 -6.70 4.86
CA THR A 56 3.86 -7.05 5.98
C THR A 56 3.17 -6.70 7.30
N LYS A 57 3.80 -7.01 8.43
CA LYS A 57 3.25 -6.67 9.76
C LYS A 57 3.12 -5.16 9.99
N ASN A 58 3.96 -4.37 9.33
CA ASN A 58 4.08 -2.93 9.56
C ASN A 58 3.65 -2.09 8.34
N GLY A 59 3.35 -2.72 7.21
CA GLY A 59 2.98 -2.00 6.00
C GLY A 59 2.96 -2.89 4.76
N VAL A 60 3.63 -2.46 3.69
CA VAL A 60 3.61 -3.16 2.39
C VAL A 60 4.98 -3.27 1.76
N CYS A 61 5.21 -4.38 1.06
CA CYS A 61 6.38 -4.60 0.22
C CYS A 61 5.94 -4.67 -1.24
N LEU A 62 6.55 -3.83 -2.07
CA LEU A 62 6.32 -3.75 -3.51
C LEU A 62 7.49 -4.41 -4.23
N LYS A 63 7.20 -5.37 -5.12
CA LYS A 63 8.20 -6.07 -5.93
C LYS A 63 7.78 -6.10 -7.37
N GLY A 64 8.75 -6.03 -8.29
CA GLY A 64 8.46 -6.15 -9.72
C GLY A 64 9.26 -5.18 -10.57
N VAL A 65 8.70 -4.81 -11.72
CA VAL A 65 9.35 -3.97 -12.72
C VAL A 65 8.38 -2.88 -13.18
N LEU A 66 8.82 -1.64 -13.07
CA LEU A 66 8.13 -0.46 -13.58
C LEU A 66 8.99 0.21 -14.64
N GLU A 67 8.34 0.63 -15.72
CA GLU A 67 8.92 1.51 -16.72
C GLU A 67 8.37 2.92 -16.58
N PHE A 68 9.15 3.94 -16.91
CA PHE A 68 8.69 5.34 -16.92
C PHE A 68 9.31 6.09 -18.11
N ASP A 69 8.57 7.00 -18.72
CA ASP A 69 9.01 7.78 -19.89
C ASP A 69 9.71 9.10 -19.48
N GLY A 70 9.32 9.68 -18.34
CA GLY A 70 9.71 11.02 -17.89
C GLY A 70 10.71 11.06 -16.72
N GLU A 71 10.33 11.79 -15.66
CA GLU A 71 11.05 11.83 -14.39
C GLU A 71 10.85 10.53 -13.62
N CYS A 72 11.85 10.12 -12.84
CA CYS A 72 11.74 8.91 -12.01
C CYS A 72 10.68 9.13 -10.92
N PRO A 73 9.60 8.33 -10.89
CA PRO A 73 8.50 8.53 -9.96
C PRO A 73 8.86 8.06 -8.54
N ASP A 74 8.49 8.83 -7.54
CA ASP A 74 8.61 8.43 -6.14
C ASP A 74 7.40 7.56 -5.73
N ILE A 75 7.47 6.28 -6.12
CA ILE A 75 6.42 5.28 -5.86
C ILE A 75 6.15 5.14 -4.36
N THR A 76 7.20 5.19 -3.53
CA THR A 76 7.09 5.05 -2.08
C THR A 76 6.16 6.11 -1.51
N LYS A 77 6.43 7.40 -1.80
CA LYS A 77 5.58 8.49 -1.30
C LYS A 77 4.16 8.41 -1.84
N ARG A 78 3.98 8.02 -3.09
CA ARG A 78 2.65 7.90 -3.70
C ARG A 78 1.81 6.84 -2.99
N ILE A 79 2.39 5.67 -2.70
CA ILE A 79 1.68 4.60 -1.98
C ILE A 79 1.41 4.98 -0.52
N GLN A 80 2.36 5.65 0.15
CA GLN A 80 2.12 6.19 1.50
C GLN A 80 0.94 7.18 1.51
N ALA A 81 0.88 8.10 0.54
CA ALA A 81 -0.20 9.08 0.43
C ALA A 81 -1.55 8.44 0.09
N LEU A 82 -1.57 7.41 -0.76
CA LEU A 82 -2.77 6.68 -1.16
C LEU A 82 -3.35 5.87 0.01
N THR A 83 -2.50 5.12 0.70
CA THR A 83 -2.93 4.07 1.63
C THR A 83 -2.85 4.48 3.11
N GLY A 84 -2.15 5.58 3.41
CA GLY A 84 -1.88 6.03 4.78
C GLY A 84 -0.87 5.15 5.54
N ILE A 85 -0.22 4.21 4.87
CA ILE A 85 0.76 3.30 5.46
C ILE A 85 2.11 4.02 5.57
N GLU A 86 2.76 3.92 6.74
CA GLU A 86 4.08 4.52 6.95
C GLU A 86 5.20 3.66 6.33
N GLU A 87 5.19 2.35 6.55
CA GLU A 87 6.25 1.45 6.09
C GLU A 87 5.98 0.91 4.69
N VAL A 88 6.68 1.45 3.69
CA VAL A 88 6.62 0.97 2.30
C VAL A 88 8.01 0.50 1.87
N ILE A 89 8.17 -0.82 1.70
CA ILE A 89 9.42 -1.45 1.26
C ILE A 89 9.41 -1.54 -0.26
N ASN A 90 10.20 -0.69 -0.91
CA ASN A 90 10.29 -0.64 -2.36
C ASN A 90 11.41 -1.55 -2.91
N HIS A 91 11.03 -2.67 -3.50
CA HIS A 91 11.91 -3.61 -4.23
C HIS A 91 11.53 -3.64 -5.74
N LEU A 92 11.06 -2.51 -6.26
CA LEU A 92 10.74 -2.36 -7.68
C LEU A 92 12.01 -2.03 -8.46
N LEU A 93 12.21 -2.74 -9.56
CA LEU A 93 13.21 -2.39 -10.56
C LEU A 93 12.62 -1.33 -11.47
N ILE A 94 13.10 -0.10 -11.34
CA ILE A 94 12.64 1.03 -12.14
C ILE A 94 13.54 1.16 -13.38
N LYS A 95 12.93 1.12 -14.56
CA LYS A 95 13.60 1.25 -15.85
C LYS A 95 13.09 2.47 -16.60
N ARG A 96 14.00 3.27 -17.16
CA ARG A 96 13.58 4.32 -18.08
C ARG A 96 13.21 3.68 -19.41
N ARG A 97 12.03 3.99 -19.92
CA ARG A 97 11.60 3.53 -21.24
C ARG A 97 12.40 4.30 -22.28
N MET A 98 13.11 3.57 -23.15
CA MET A 98 13.83 4.22 -24.25
C MET A 98 12.82 4.61 -25.33
N PRO A 99 12.85 5.86 -25.83
CA PRO A 99 12.04 6.22 -26.98
C PRO A 99 12.45 5.33 -28.16
N LEU A 100 11.46 4.72 -28.81
CA LEU A 100 11.71 3.95 -30.03
C LEU A 100 12.42 4.85 -31.05
N PRO A 101 13.50 4.37 -31.70
CA PRO A 101 14.15 5.15 -32.73
C PRO A 101 13.13 5.46 -33.83
N LYS A 102 13.02 6.73 -34.21
CA LYS A 102 12.18 7.15 -35.33
C LYS A 102 12.69 6.42 -36.56
N LYS A 103 11.89 5.49 -37.10
CA LYS A 103 12.14 4.93 -38.44
C LYS A 103 12.10 6.09 -39.41
N GLY A 104 13.25 6.40 -40.01
CA GLY A 104 13.37 7.30 -41.16
C GLY A 104 12.83 6.63 -42.42
#